data_AF-A0A820RD35-F1
#
_entry.id   AF-A0A820RD35-F1
#
_cell.length_a   1.000
_cell.length_b   1.000
_cell.length_c   1.000
_cell.angle_alpha   90.00
_cell.angle_beta   90.00
_cell.angle_gamma   90.00
#
_symmetry.space_group_name_H-M   'P 1'
#
loop_
_entity.id
_entity.type
_entity.pdbx_description
1 polymer ?
#
loop_
_entity_poly.entity_id
_entity_poly.type
_entity_poly.pdbx_seq_one_letter_code
_entity_poly.pdbx_strand_id
1 'polypeptide(L)'
;MMLDSANVESVEARALTIRMIQAMRPSTNRKISTGKSMLAKLSDKVRDVVFTNRNLYPCYNELPIAGHEPHLRTYYREACFDTYLPIRAWFFLGEITNAIDALNNKARHRILVRDSEGKNNISIDFWNSLAGSTMFDYGLLKQGHTVCIHFASRQNSSLGVSIDKSFKKVQVFPTSLQILLTTMSSEINEHIPLRPWAKSSDAQIIAHLLDKNRYPLHYKPLEPAHCWNCKKVVGSENELKLMKCARCMIALYCGKPCQTNHWTTSHKYCCNSHSVYSSMISEIKQTLDNNAKYLFEFVSTDDEEENDPEHKQEIKAGDLQKQQYVTYDTDDAD
;
A
#
# COMPACT_ATOMS: atom_id res chain seq x y z
N MET A 1 -59.81 26.56 20.09
CA MET A 1 -59.03 25.32 19.86
C MET A 1 -58.24 25.52 18.58
N MET A 2 -56.98 25.93 18.69
CA MET A 2 -56.05 25.96 17.56
C MET A 2 -55.23 24.67 17.61
N LEU A 3 -55.27 23.88 16.55
CA LEU A 3 -54.45 22.69 16.40
C LEU A 3 -53.13 23.08 15.73
N ASP A 4 -52.03 22.62 16.32
CA ASP A 4 -50.66 22.87 15.91
C ASP A 4 -50.41 22.42 14.46
N SER A 5 -50.05 23.38 13.61
CA SER A 5 -49.59 23.17 12.23
C SER A 5 -48.29 22.36 12.13
N ALA A 6 -47.53 22.25 13.23
CA ALA A 6 -46.29 21.47 13.30
C ALA A 6 -46.49 19.94 13.17
N ASN A 7 -47.72 19.43 13.34
CA ASN A 7 -47.98 17.99 13.32
C ASN A 7 -48.32 17.45 11.92
N VAL A 8 -48.66 18.33 10.96
CA VAL A 8 -49.07 17.92 9.60
C VAL A 8 -47.84 17.61 8.73
N GLU A 9 -46.78 18.42 8.83
CA GLU A 9 -45.53 18.20 8.09
C GLU A 9 -44.80 16.90 8.52
N SER A 10 -44.95 16.48 9.77
CA SER A 10 -44.40 15.23 10.30
C SER A 10 -45.06 13.97 9.68
N VAL A 11 -46.36 14.06 9.38
CA VAL A 11 -47.13 12.94 8.83
C VAL A 11 -46.85 12.75 7.34
N GLU A 12 -46.70 13.84 6.59
CA GLU A 12 -46.36 13.78 5.16
C GLU A 12 -44.92 13.30 4.94
N ALA A 13 -43.96 13.75 5.76
CA ALA A 13 -42.58 13.27 5.72
C ALA A 13 -42.50 11.76 6.00
N ARG A 14 -43.26 11.26 6.98
CA ARG A 14 -43.36 9.83 7.30
C ARG A 14 -44.02 9.02 6.18
N ALA A 15 -45.04 9.56 5.53
CA ALA A 15 -45.70 8.92 4.40
C ALA A 15 -44.76 8.80 3.19
N LEU A 16 -43.92 9.81 2.94
CA LEU A 16 -42.93 9.81 1.86
C LEU A 16 -41.82 8.75 2.11
N THR A 17 -41.32 8.65 3.35
CA THR A 17 -40.34 7.63 3.74
C THR A 17 -40.90 6.21 3.57
N ILE A 18 -42.16 5.97 3.94
CA ILE A 18 -42.80 4.66 3.77
C ILE A 18 -42.94 4.30 2.28
N ARG A 19 -43.29 5.27 1.43
CA ARG A 19 -43.38 5.06 -0.03
C ARG A 19 -42.02 4.75 -0.65
N MET A 20 -40.95 5.41 -0.21
CA MET A 20 -39.58 5.10 -0.67
C MET A 20 -39.14 3.70 -0.23
N ILE A 21 -39.44 3.28 1.00
CA ILE A 21 -39.13 1.93 1.49
C ILE A 21 -39.91 0.86 0.71
N GLN A 22 -41.16 1.15 0.34
CA GLN A 22 -41.98 0.23 -0.47
C GLN A 22 -41.52 0.17 -1.94
N ALA A 23 -41.06 1.29 -2.51
CA ALA A 23 -40.49 1.34 -3.86
C ALA A 23 -39.12 0.64 -3.97
N MET A 24 -38.36 0.59 -2.85
CA MET A 24 -37.08 -0.11 -2.77
C MET A 24 -37.21 -1.61 -2.44
N ARG A 25 -38.42 -2.15 -2.26
CA ARG A 25 -38.61 -3.60 -2.14
C ARG A 25 -38.46 -4.25 -3.52
N PRO A 26 -37.42 -5.07 -3.77
CA PRO A 26 -37.33 -5.81 -5.02
C PRO A 26 -38.55 -6.72 -5.15
N SER A 27 -39.21 -6.64 -6.31
CA SER A 27 -40.35 -7.49 -6.67
C SER A 27 -39.99 -8.97 -6.46
N THR A 28 -40.56 -9.56 -5.41
CA THR A 28 -40.43 -10.98 -5.08
C THR A 28 -41.29 -11.79 -6.04
N ASN A 29 -40.89 -11.86 -7.30
CA ASN A 29 -41.39 -12.86 -8.26
C ASN A 29 -40.40 -13.14 -9.40
N ARG A 30 -39.10 -13.13 -9.09
CA ARG A 30 -38.08 -13.80 -9.92
C ARG A 30 -37.60 -15.05 -9.20
N LYS A 31 -37.72 -16.19 -9.87
CA LYS A 31 -37.12 -17.47 -9.45
C LYS A 31 -35.65 -17.21 -9.08
N ILE A 32 -35.34 -17.33 -7.79
CA ILE A 32 -33.98 -17.32 -7.27
C ILE A 32 -33.33 -18.59 -7.80
N SER A 33 -32.68 -18.52 -8.96
CA SER A 33 -31.63 -19.47 -9.27
C SER A 33 -30.55 -19.26 -8.21
N THR A 34 -30.11 -20.35 -7.62
CA THR A 34 -29.33 -20.38 -6.38
C THR A 34 -28.03 -19.58 -6.54
N GLY A 35 -27.93 -18.41 -5.88
CA GLY A 35 -26.73 -17.57 -5.85
C GLY A 35 -25.45 -18.29 -5.37
N LYS A 36 -25.59 -19.45 -4.72
CA LYS A 36 -24.48 -20.37 -4.41
C LYS A 36 -23.70 -20.83 -5.65
N SER A 37 -24.35 -21.01 -6.80
CA SER A 37 -23.67 -21.47 -8.03
C SER A 37 -22.76 -20.39 -8.62
N MET A 38 -23.17 -19.13 -8.57
CA MET A 38 -22.39 -18.01 -9.10
C MET A 38 -21.18 -17.69 -8.22
N LEU A 39 -21.36 -17.68 -6.88
CA LEU A 39 -20.26 -17.50 -5.93
C LEU A 39 -19.22 -18.63 -6.00
N ALA A 40 -19.66 -19.88 -6.19
CA ALA A 40 -18.75 -21.01 -6.39
C ALA A 40 -17.93 -20.88 -7.68
N LYS A 41 -18.56 -20.49 -8.80
CA LYS A 41 -17.86 -20.27 -10.07
C LYS A 41 -16.92 -19.07 -10.04
N LEU A 42 -17.27 -17.99 -9.32
CA LEU A 42 -16.36 -16.88 -9.08
C LEU A 42 -15.17 -17.33 -8.23
N SER A 43 -15.41 -18.13 -7.19
CA SER A 43 -14.37 -18.70 -6.33
C SER A 43 -13.31 -19.47 -7.13
N ASP A 44 -13.73 -20.30 -8.09
CA ASP A 44 -12.78 -21.11 -8.87
C ASP A 44 -11.94 -20.28 -9.85
N LYS A 45 -12.54 -19.30 -10.53
CA LYS A 45 -11.79 -18.36 -11.39
C LYS A 45 -10.84 -17.46 -10.59
N VAL A 46 -11.29 -16.97 -9.44
CA VAL A 46 -10.44 -16.14 -8.55
C VAL A 46 -9.29 -16.97 -8.02
N ARG A 47 -9.53 -18.24 -7.66
CA ARG A 47 -8.46 -19.17 -7.31
C ARG A 47 -7.41 -19.23 -8.42
N ASP A 48 -7.80 -19.49 -9.66
CA ASP A 48 -6.83 -19.64 -10.76
C ASP A 48 -5.93 -18.40 -10.96
N VAL A 49 -6.48 -17.18 -10.84
CA VAL A 49 -5.68 -15.94 -10.94
C VAL A 49 -4.76 -15.73 -9.73
N VAL A 50 -5.21 -16.14 -8.55
CA VAL A 50 -4.39 -16.12 -7.34
C VAL A 50 -3.25 -17.14 -7.45
N PHE A 51 -3.52 -18.33 -8.02
CA PHE A 51 -2.52 -19.37 -8.24
C PHE A 51 -1.46 -18.96 -9.27
N THR A 52 -1.82 -18.21 -10.31
CA THR A 52 -0.85 -17.77 -11.33
C THR A 52 0.13 -16.70 -10.81
N ASN A 53 -0.24 -15.95 -9.76
CA ASN A 53 0.57 -14.88 -9.19
C ASN A 53 1.16 -15.18 -7.79
N ARG A 54 1.37 -16.45 -7.44
CA ARG A 54 2.11 -16.86 -6.21
C ARG A 54 3.49 -16.23 -6.09
N ASN A 55 4.05 -15.81 -7.22
CA ASN A 55 5.31 -15.09 -7.28
C ASN A 55 5.25 -13.68 -6.66
N LEU A 56 4.09 -13.03 -6.69
CA LEU A 56 3.87 -11.69 -6.15
C LEU A 56 3.13 -11.72 -4.81
N TYR A 57 2.21 -12.67 -4.64
CA TYR A 57 1.40 -12.84 -3.43
C TYR A 57 1.57 -14.25 -2.84
N PRO A 58 2.77 -14.60 -2.34
CA PRO A 58 3.01 -15.93 -1.76
C PRO A 58 2.06 -16.18 -0.59
N CYS A 59 1.56 -17.41 -0.48
CA CYS A 59 0.80 -17.84 0.69
C CYS A 59 1.73 -17.94 1.91
N TYR A 60 1.18 -18.12 3.11
CA TYR A 60 1.99 -18.14 4.33
C TYR A 60 3.08 -19.21 4.29
N ASN A 61 2.80 -20.40 3.75
CA ASN A 61 3.75 -21.50 3.72
C ASN A 61 4.93 -21.24 2.77
N GLU A 62 4.75 -20.38 1.77
CA GLU A 62 5.75 -20.03 0.76
C GLU A 62 6.67 -18.90 1.21
N LEU A 63 6.26 -18.11 2.20
CA LEU A 63 7.05 -17.00 2.73
C LEU A 63 8.44 -17.47 3.22
N PRO A 64 9.50 -16.66 3.02
CA PRO A 64 10.83 -16.97 3.52
C PRO A 64 10.84 -17.05 5.04
N ILE A 65 11.59 -18.00 5.60
CA ILE A 65 11.77 -18.12 7.05
C ILE A 65 12.89 -17.17 7.47
N ALA A 66 12.61 -16.28 8.42
CA ALA A 66 13.58 -15.33 8.95
C ALA A 66 14.78 -16.08 9.55
N GLY A 67 15.99 -15.72 9.11
CA GLY A 67 17.24 -16.36 9.54
C GLY A 67 17.58 -17.68 8.86
N HIS A 68 16.79 -18.16 7.89
CA HIS A 68 17.06 -19.41 7.18
C HIS A 68 17.60 -19.16 5.75
N GLU A 69 18.91 -19.26 5.57
CA GLU A 69 19.64 -18.97 4.32
C GLU A 69 19.08 -19.62 3.05
N PRO A 70 18.73 -20.93 3.03
CA PRO A 70 18.22 -21.58 1.83
C PRO A 70 17.00 -20.92 1.20
N HIS A 71 16.10 -20.34 2.01
CA HIS A 71 14.93 -19.63 1.51
C HIS A 71 15.27 -18.21 1.03
N LEU A 72 16.39 -17.63 1.49
CA LEU A 72 16.80 -16.31 1.05
C LEU A 72 17.08 -16.30 -0.45
N ARG A 73 17.69 -17.33 -1.04
CA ARG A 73 18.04 -17.33 -2.47
C ARG A 73 16.85 -17.28 -3.44
N THR A 74 15.67 -17.73 -3.02
CA THR A 74 14.44 -17.65 -3.84
C THR A 74 13.88 -16.24 -3.89
N TYR A 75 14.04 -15.48 -2.81
CA TYR A 75 13.42 -14.17 -2.61
C TYR A 75 14.41 -13.01 -2.73
N TYR A 76 15.67 -13.28 -2.43
CA TYR A 76 16.75 -12.33 -2.30
C TYR A 76 17.97 -12.81 -3.09
N ARG A 77 18.67 -11.85 -3.68
CA ARG A 77 20.01 -12.04 -4.23
C ARG A 77 21.01 -11.51 -3.22
N GLU A 78 22.12 -12.21 -3.11
CA GLU A 78 23.28 -11.70 -2.41
C GLU A 78 23.76 -10.42 -3.11
N ALA A 79 23.91 -9.37 -2.33
CA ALA A 79 24.53 -8.12 -2.71
C ALA A 79 25.91 -8.02 -2.05
N CYS A 80 26.60 -6.89 -2.23
CA CYS A 80 27.93 -6.74 -1.64
C CYS A 80 27.85 -6.64 -0.10
N PHE A 81 28.86 -7.13 0.60
CA PHE A 81 29.03 -6.99 2.06
C PHE A 81 27.96 -7.71 2.90
N ASP A 82 27.68 -8.97 2.60
CA ASP A 82 26.70 -9.80 3.35
C ASP A 82 25.29 -9.19 3.43
N THR A 83 24.97 -8.31 2.48
CA THR A 83 23.63 -7.73 2.35
C THR A 83 22.82 -8.53 1.34
N TYR A 84 21.51 -8.62 1.56
CA TYR A 84 20.59 -9.28 0.66
C TYR A 84 19.62 -8.26 0.10
N LEU A 85 19.46 -8.26 -1.23
CA LEU A 85 18.49 -7.42 -1.92
C LEU A 85 17.35 -8.29 -2.45
N PRO A 86 16.08 -7.87 -2.31
CA PRO A 86 14.97 -8.63 -2.89
C PRO A 86 15.14 -8.74 -4.41
N ILE A 87 14.96 -9.95 -4.96
CA ILE A 87 15.06 -10.20 -6.42
C ILE A 87 13.91 -9.51 -7.16
N ARG A 88 12.74 -9.44 -6.51
CA ARG A 88 11.50 -8.84 -7.00
C ARG A 88 10.69 -8.28 -5.83
N ALA A 89 9.65 -7.51 -6.11
CA ALA A 89 8.66 -7.15 -5.08
C ALA A 89 7.72 -8.33 -4.82
N TRP A 90 7.36 -8.55 -3.55
CA TRP A 90 6.27 -9.45 -3.16
C TRP A 90 5.59 -8.93 -1.90
N PHE A 91 4.35 -9.38 -1.72
CA PHE A 91 3.45 -8.93 -0.67
C PHE A 91 2.76 -10.14 -0.07
N PHE A 92 2.72 -10.24 1.25
CA PHE A 92 1.80 -11.16 1.90
C PHE A 92 0.44 -10.48 2.05
N LEU A 93 -0.62 -11.16 1.62
CA LEU A 93 -2.00 -10.71 1.81
C LEU A 93 -2.70 -11.63 2.82
N GLY A 94 -3.29 -11.03 3.85
CA GLY A 94 -4.06 -11.75 4.86
C GLY A 94 -5.33 -11.01 5.24
N GLU A 95 -6.47 -11.71 5.27
CA GLU A 95 -7.71 -11.16 5.81
C GLU A 95 -7.69 -11.23 7.32
N ILE A 96 -7.94 -10.12 8.01
CA ILE A 96 -8.01 -10.07 9.47
C ILE A 96 -9.25 -10.85 9.92
N THR A 97 -9.02 -12.01 10.53
CA THR A 97 -10.10 -12.86 11.07
C THR A 97 -10.41 -12.53 12.51
N ASN A 98 -9.41 -12.05 13.26
CA ASN A 98 -9.57 -11.62 14.63
C ASN A 98 -8.53 -10.54 14.96
N ALA A 99 -9.00 -9.36 15.34
CA ALA A 99 -8.14 -8.33 15.91
C ALA A 99 -8.00 -8.63 17.40
N ILE A 100 -6.85 -9.17 17.81
CA ILE A 100 -6.58 -9.38 19.23
C ILE A 100 -6.13 -8.02 19.77
N ASP A 101 -7.00 -7.40 20.57
CA ASP A 101 -6.66 -6.15 21.26
C ASP A 101 -5.33 -6.31 21.98
N ALA A 102 -4.57 -5.20 22.03
CA ALA A 102 -3.27 -5.12 22.67
C ALA A 102 -3.28 -5.98 23.93
N LEU A 103 -2.49 -7.06 23.94
CA LEU A 103 -2.32 -7.87 25.13
C LEU A 103 -2.01 -6.88 26.27
N ASN A 104 -2.54 -7.11 27.47
CA ASN A 104 -2.43 -6.20 28.63
C ASN A 104 -1.01 -5.65 28.89
N ASN A 105 0.02 -6.26 28.29
CA ASN A 105 1.31 -5.65 28.04
C ASN A 105 1.28 -4.73 26.78
N LYS A 106 1.13 -3.42 26.98
CA LYS A 106 1.11 -2.30 26.01
C LYS A 106 2.21 -2.28 24.91
N ALA A 107 3.10 -3.27 24.87
CA ALA A 107 4.25 -3.33 23.98
C ALA A 107 3.96 -3.97 22.61
N ARG A 108 2.87 -4.75 22.45
CA ARG A 108 2.64 -5.51 21.21
C ARG A 108 1.16 -5.55 20.81
N HIS A 109 0.88 -5.14 19.58
CA HIS A 109 -0.39 -5.43 18.93
C HIS A 109 -0.26 -6.72 18.12
N ARG A 110 -1.27 -7.59 18.19
CA ARG A 110 -1.31 -8.85 17.46
C ARG A 110 -2.63 -8.98 16.72
N ILE A 111 -2.60 -9.42 15.48
CA ILE A 111 -3.81 -9.82 14.76
C ILE A 111 -3.67 -11.26 14.28
N LEU A 112 -4.81 -11.93 14.11
CA LEU A 112 -4.89 -13.20 13.41
C LEU A 112 -5.45 -12.95 12.02
N VAL A 113 -4.82 -13.59 11.04
CA VAL A 113 -5.26 -13.50 9.65
C VAL A 113 -5.49 -14.88 9.03
N ARG A 114 -6.24 -14.85 7.93
CA ARG A 114 -6.40 -15.93 6.96
C ARG A 114 -5.69 -15.55 5.66
N ASP A 115 -4.83 -16.42 5.14
CA ASP A 115 -4.17 -16.18 3.84
C ASP A 115 -5.05 -16.59 2.64
N SER A 116 -4.48 -16.45 1.44
CA SER A 116 -5.14 -16.76 0.17
C SER A 116 -5.44 -18.25 -0.05
N GLU A 117 -4.77 -19.16 0.64
CA GLU A 117 -5.08 -20.60 0.63
C GLU A 117 -6.14 -20.98 1.66
N GLY A 118 -6.61 -20.02 2.47
CA GLY A 118 -7.54 -20.26 3.55
C GLY A 118 -6.88 -20.77 4.82
N LYS A 119 -5.55 -20.73 4.93
CA LYS A 119 -4.85 -21.05 6.18
C LYS A 119 -5.19 -19.98 7.20
N ASN A 120 -5.85 -20.40 8.27
CA ASN A 120 -6.32 -19.51 9.35
C ASN A 120 -5.29 -19.40 10.49
N ASN A 121 -5.56 -18.48 11.40
CA ASN A 121 -4.82 -18.29 12.67
C ASN A 121 -3.33 -18.00 12.46
N ILE A 122 -2.98 -17.31 11.38
CA ILE A 122 -1.63 -16.80 11.15
C ILE A 122 -1.48 -15.54 11.99
N SER A 123 -0.57 -15.54 12.97
CA SER A 123 -0.37 -14.36 13.83
C SER A 123 0.53 -13.33 13.15
N ILE A 124 0.15 -12.06 13.22
CA ILE A 124 1.01 -10.95 12.79
C ILE A 124 1.29 -10.10 14.02
N ASP A 125 2.55 -10.03 14.41
CA ASP A 125 3.00 -9.28 15.58
C ASP A 125 3.56 -7.91 15.16
N PHE A 126 2.96 -6.85 15.69
CA PHE A 126 3.43 -5.48 15.52
C PHE A 126 4.26 -5.09 16.75
N TRP A 127 5.56 -5.01 16.54
CA TRP A 127 6.51 -4.59 17.56
C TRP A 127 6.60 -3.07 17.57
N ASN A 128 6.08 -2.45 18.62
CA ASN A 128 6.22 -1.00 18.76
C ASN A 128 7.69 -0.71 19.10
N SER A 129 8.49 -0.36 18.08
CA SER A 129 9.89 0.00 18.31
C SER A 129 9.92 1.29 19.11
N LEU A 130 10.46 1.22 20.32
CA LEU A 130 10.64 2.32 21.24
C LEU A 130 11.31 3.51 20.55
N ALA A 131 10.68 4.69 20.68
CA ALA A 131 11.15 6.03 20.32
C ALA A 131 11.36 6.34 18.82
N GLY A 132 10.51 7.21 18.25
CA GLY A 132 10.78 7.94 17.00
C GLY A 132 10.17 7.36 15.71
N SER A 133 9.53 6.19 15.77
CA SER A 133 8.75 5.67 14.63
C SER A 133 7.45 6.46 14.45
N THR A 134 7.10 6.80 13.21
CA THR A 134 5.74 7.25 12.87
C THR A 134 4.73 6.25 13.43
N MET A 135 3.77 6.72 14.22
CA MET A 135 2.71 5.87 14.79
C MET A 135 1.95 5.19 13.65
N PHE A 136 1.88 3.86 13.70
CA PHE A 136 0.97 3.10 12.87
C PHE A 136 -0.45 3.25 13.43
N ASP A 137 -1.43 3.55 12.58
CA ASP A 137 -2.83 3.65 13.00
C ASP A 137 -3.44 2.25 13.19
N TYR A 138 -3.39 1.76 14.42
CA TYR A 138 -3.99 0.47 14.79
C TYR A 138 -5.52 0.45 14.65
N GLY A 139 -6.18 1.61 14.57
CA GLY A 139 -7.62 1.70 14.32
C GLY A 139 -8.05 1.14 12.96
N LEU A 140 -7.10 0.97 12.03
CA LEU A 140 -7.31 0.33 10.74
C LEU A 140 -7.42 -1.21 10.83
N LEU A 141 -6.94 -1.83 11.90
CA LEU A 141 -6.89 -3.28 12.06
C LEU A 141 -8.23 -3.87 12.53
N LYS A 142 -9.22 -3.90 11.63
CA LYS A 142 -10.56 -4.42 11.92
C LYS A 142 -10.78 -5.79 11.27
N GLN A 143 -11.59 -6.63 11.90
CA GLN A 143 -12.02 -7.89 11.31
C GLN A 143 -12.67 -7.67 9.94
N GLY A 144 -12.35 -8.52 8.97
CA GLY A 144 -12.81 -8.42 7.59
C GLY A 144 -12.00 -7.47 6.70
N HIS A 145 -11.08 -6.67 7.27
CA HIS A 145 -10.10 -5.93 6.47
C HIS A 145 -8.98 -6.85 5.98
N THR A 146 -8.24 -6.40 4.96
CA THR A 146 -7.08 -7.13 4.42
C THR A 146 -5.81 -6.38 4.74
N VAL A 147 -4.86 -7.06 5.40
CA VAL A 147 -3.51 -6.54 5.59
C VAL A 147 -2.61 -7.00 4.44
N CYS A 148 -1.79 -6.07 3.96
CA CYS A 148 -0.77 -6.27 2.95
C CYS A 148 0.59 -5.93 3.53
N ILE A 149 1.52 -6.89 3.49
CA ILE A 149 2.85 -6.75 4.08
C ILE A 149 3.92 -6.95 3.02
N HIS A 150 4.66 -5.87 2.75
CA HIS A 150 5.79 -5.86 1.85
C HIS A 150 6.96 -6.67 2.40
N PHE A 151 7.50 -7.58 1.59
CA PHE A 151 8.66 -8.41 1.96
C PHE A 151 8.46 -9.20 3.27
N ALA A 152 7.24 -9.69 3.49
CA ALA A 152 6.89 -10.50 4.65
C ALA A 152 7.80 -11.73 4.77
N SER A 153 8.08 -12.12 6.02
CA SER A 153 8.83 -13.33 6.37
C SER A 153 8.16 -14.06 7.52
N ARG A 154 8.34 -15.37 7.58
CA ARG A 154 7.87 -16.21 8.69
C ARG A 154 8.82 -16.11 9.86
N GLN A 155 8.26 -16.11 11.06
CA GLN A 155 9.05 -16.35 12.27
C GLN A 155 9.46 -17.82 12.32
N ASN A 156 10.69 -18.10 12.77
CA ASN A 156 11.25 -19.45 12.77
C ASN A 156 10.56 -20.37 13.81
N SER A 157 10.12 -19.80 14.93
CA SER A 157 9.60 -20.54 16.09
C SER A 157 8.08 -20.44 16.28
N SER A 158 7.35 -19.74 15.42
CA SER A 158 5.92 -19.49 15.59
C SER A 158 5.16 -19.54 14.27
N LEU A 159 3.83 -19.76 14.36
CA LEU A 159 2.89 -19.62 13.25
C LEU A 159 2.60 -18.14 12.97
N GLY A 160 3.65 -17.36 12.68
CA GLY A 160 3.54 -15.93 12.55
C GLY A 160 4.34 -15.30 11.43
N VAL A 161 3.85 -14.16 10.96
CA VAL A 161 4.55 -13.27 10.04
C VAL A 161 5.26 -12.21 10.87
N SER A 162 6.57 -12.07 10.65
CA SER A 162 7.36 -10.99 11.24
C SER A 162 7.28 -9.76 10.34
N ILE A 163 6.90 -8.62 10.92
CA ILE A 163 7.08 -7.31 10.30
C ILE A 163 8.46 -6.82 10.73
N ASP A 164 9.30 -6.50 9.76
CA ASP A 164 10.58 -5.82 10.00
C ASP A 164 10.35 -4.46 10.68
N LYS A 165 11.37 -3.84 11.27
CA LYS A 165 11.29 -2.64 12.14
C LYS A 165 10.61 -1.39 11.54
N SER A 166 10.13 -1.46 10.30
CA SER A 166 9.47 -0.36 9.58
C SER A 166 8.03 -0.72 9.23
N PHE A 167 7.08 -0.03 9.88
CA PHE A 167 5.66 -0.11 9.55
C PHE A 167 5.31 0.46 8.16
N LYS A 168 6.24 1.14 7.49
CA LYS A 168 6.05 1.62 6.10
C LYS A 168 5.80 0.48 5.11
N LYS A 169 6.10 -0.76 5.50
CA LYS A 169 5.87 -1.96 4.71
C LYS A 169 4.46 -2.56 4.90
N VAL A 170 3.61 -1.95 5.74
CA VAL A 170 2.28 -2.49 6.04
C VAL A 170 1.20 -1.54 5.55
N GLN A 171 0.25 -2.08 4.78
CA GLN A 171 -0.94 -1.39 4.33
C GLN A 171 -2.18 -2.19 4.72
N VAL A 172 -3.28 -1.50 5.03
CA VAL A 172 -4.55 -2.14 5.39
C VAL A 172 -5.63 -1.64 4.44
N PHE A 173 -6.32 -2.59 3.80
CA PHE A 173 -7.44 -2.32 2.91
C PHE A 173 -8.75 -2.54 3.64
N PRO A 174 -9.72 -1.60 3.55
CA PRO A 174 -11.02 -1.72 4.20
C PRO A 174 -11.97 -2.66 3.43
N THR A 175 -11.47 -3.83 3.01
CA THR A 175 -12.21 -4.84 2.25
C THR A 175 -11.67 -6.23 2.56
N SER A 176 -12.48 -7.26 2.31
CA SER A 176 -12.07 -8.65 2.51
C SER A 176 -11.07 -9.11 1.45
N LEU A 177 -10.29 -10.14 1.79
CA LEU A 177 -9.25 -10.63 0.89
C LEU A 177 -9.85 -11.16 -0.41
N GLN A 178 -11.01 -11.82 -0.31
CA GLN A 178 -11.72 -12.33 -1.49
C GLN A 178 -12.14 -11.21 -2.44
N ILE A 179 -12.68 -10.12 -1.92
CA ILE A 179 -13.08 -8.97 -2.74
C ILE A 179 -11.84 -8.35 -3.39
N LEU A 180 -10.79 -8.10 -2.60
CA LEU A 180 -9.54 -7.52 -3.09
C LEU A 180 -8.95 -8.34 -4.25
N LEU A 181 -8.80 -9.66 -4.06
CA LEU A 181 -8.26 -10.56 -5.08
C LEU A 181 -9.14 -10.61 -6.33
N THR A 182 -10.46 -10.55 -6.17
CA THR A 182 -11.41 -10.52 -7.29
C THR A 182 -11.25 -9.24 -8.11
N THR A 183 -11.18 -8.08 -7.45
CA THR A 183 -10.98 -6.76 -8.09
C THR A 183 -9.64 -6.70 -8.82
N MET A 184 -8.56 -7.14 -8.18
CA MET A 184 -7.24 -7.19 -8.81
C MET A 184 -7.24 -8.11 -10.03
N SER A 185 -7.94 -9.24 -9.95
CA SER A 185 -8.04 -10.19 -11.06
C SER A 185 -8.81 -9.62 -12.26
N SER A 186 -9.89 -8.87 -12.04
CA SER A 186 -10.63 -8.24 -13.15
C SER A 186 -9.81 -7.18 -13.86
N GLU A 187 -9.11 -6.32 -13.12
CA GLU A 187 -8.30 -5.25 -13.71
C GLU A 187 -7.10 -5.79 -14.51
N ILE A 188 -6.46 -6.87 -14.01
CA ILE A 188 -5.37 -7.54 -14.74
C ILE A 188 -5.89 -8.14 -16.05
N ASN A 189 -7.07 -8.77 -16.04
CA ASN A 189 -7.63 -9.40 -17.23
C ASN A 189 -8.14 -8.39 -18.26
N GLU A 190 -8.60 -7.21 -17.83
CA GLU A 190 -9.05 -6.15 -18.73
C GLU A 190 -7.91 -5.38 -19.39
N HIS A 191 -6.74 -5.31 -18.75
CA HIS A 191 -5.61 -4.53 -19.24
C HIS A 191 -4.46 -5.34 -19.84
N ILE A 192 -4.47 -6.68 -19.73
CA ILE A 192 -3.41 -7.53 -20.26
C ILE A 192 -3.98 -8.59 -21.23
N PRO A 193 -3.94 -8.36 -22.56
CA PRO A 193 -4.20 -9.45 -23.51
C PRO A 193 -3.09 -10.49 -23.35
N LEU A 194 -3.47 -11.71 -22.99
CA LEU A 194 -2.61 -12.88 -22.76
C LEU A 194 -1.68 -13.14 -23.97
N ARG A 195 -0.49 -12.54 -23.98
CA ARG A 195 0.61 -12.99 -24.85
C ARG A 195 1.46 -13.99 -24.07
N PRO A 196 1.77 -15.17 -24.65
CA PRO A 196 2.67 -16.11 -24.01
C PRO A 196 4.09 -15.52 -24.02
N TRP A 197 4.64 -15.32 -22.81
CA TRP A 197 6.07 -15.13 -22.53
C TRP A 197 6.66 -13.71 -22.68
N ALA A 198 5.94 -12.68 -22.21
CA ALA A 198 6.55 -11.39 -21.94
C ALA A 198 7.06 -11.28 -20.49
N LYS A 199 8.28 -10.76 -20.33
CA LYS A 199 8.97 -10.59 -19.07
C LYS A 199 8.32 -9.45 -18.25
N SER A 200 7.78 -9.77 -17.06
CA SER A 200 7.79 -8.90 -15.87
C SER A 200 7.15 -7.49 -15.97
N SER A 201 5.90 -7.39 -16.43
CA SER A 201 5.04 -6.17 -16.31
C SER A 201 3.98 -6.27 -15.20
N ASP A 202 3.71 -7.47 -14.68
CA ASP A 202 2.46 -7.75 -13.96
C ASP A 202 2.50 -7.29 -12.49
N ALA A 203 3.71 -7.17 -11.93
CA ALA A 203 3.94 -6.52 -10.64
C ALA A 203 3.70 -5.00 -10.69
N GLN A 204 3.81 -4.40 -11.88
CA GLN A 204 3.83 -2.94 -12.05
C GLN A 204 2.43 -2.35 -12.04
N ILE A 205 1.43 -3.05 -12.59
CA ILE A 205 0.03 -2.59 -12.55
C ILE A 205 -0.47 -2.62 -11.11
N ILE A 206 -0.16 -3.68 -10.36
CA ILE A 206 -0.57 -3.77 -8.96
C ILE A 206 0.24 -2.80 -8.10
N ALA A 207 1.55 -2.66 -8.31
CA ALA A 207 2.32 -1.61 -7.67
C ALA A 207 1.73 -0.22 -7.97
N HIS A 208 1.32 0.07 -9.21
CA HIS A 208 0.67 1.33 -9.61
C HIS A 208 -0.69 1.55 -8.95
N LEU A 209 -1.52 0.50 -8.83
CA LEU A 209 -2.80 0.56 -8.10
C LEU A 209 -2.60 0.76 -6.59
N LEU A 210 -1.52 0.19 -6.03
CA LEU A 210 -1.10 0.40 -4.65
C LEU A 210 -0.45 1.78 -4.43
N ASP A 211 0.26 2.31 -5.43
CA ASP A 211 1.06 3.55 -5.41
C ASP A 211 0.22 4.82 -5.69
N LYS A 212 -0.88 4.70 -6.44
CA LYS A 212 -1.86 5.79 -6.66
C LYS A 212 -2.42 6.41 -5.37
N ASN A 213 -2.26 5.76 -4.20
CA ASN A 213 -2.75 6.24 -2.91
C ASN A 213 -1.68 6.82 -1.95
N ARG A 214 -0.42 7.03 -2.37
CA ARG A 214 0.59 8.01 -1.87
C ARG A 214 2.04 7.48 -1.94
N TYR A 215 2.89 8.32 -2.53
CA TYR A 215 4.36 8.43 -2.51
C TYR A 215 5.22 7.59 -3.47
N PRO A 216 6.06 8.25 -4.29
CA PRO A 216 7.11 7.57 -5.05
C PRO A 216 8.10 6.92 -4.09
N LEU A 217 8.53 5.69 -4.42
CA LEU A 217 9.67 4.97 -3.80
C LEU A 217 11.00 5.72 -4.03
N HIS A 218 11.13 6.92 -3.49
CA HIS A 218 12.41 7.58 -3.26
C HIS A 218 12.98 7.04 -1.95
N TYR A 219 13.74 5.96 -2.04
CA TYR A 219 14.65 5.56 -0.98
C TYR A 219 15.67 6.69 -0.81
N LYS A 220 15.44 7.60 0.14
CA LYS A 220 16.44 8.59 0.56
C LYS A 220 17.32 7.87 1.57
N PRO A 221 18.59 7.51 1.25
CA PRO A 221 19.46 6.90 2.24
C PRO A 221 19.63 7.90 3.39
N LEU A 222 19.35 7.47 4.62
CA LEU A 222 19.61 8.25 5.84
C LEU A 222 21.11 8.41 6.12
N GLU A 223 21.97 7.76 5.34
CA GLU A 223 23.41 7.84 5.45
C GLU A 223 24.01 8.79 4.40
N PRO A 224 25.05 9.55 4.77
CA PRO A 224 25.78 10.36 3.82
C PRO A 224 26.36 9.49 2.71
N ALA A 225 26.27 9.98 1.48
CA ALA A 225 26.75 9.26 0.31
C ALA A 225 28.24 8.91 0.46
N HIS A 226 28.64 7.70 0.12
CA HIS A 226 30.02 7.24 0.22
C HIS A 226 30.48 6.49 -1.03
N CYS A 227 31.79 6.44 -1.24
CA CYS A 227 32.39 5.64 -2.31
C CYS A 227 32.25 4.15 -2.02
N TRP A 228 31.64 3.40 -2.93
CA TRP A 228 31.38 1.96 -2.74
C TRP A 228 32.65 1.11 -2.63
N ASN A 229 33.76 1.57 -3.21
CA ASN A 229 35.07 0.90 -3.14
C ASN A 229 35.85 1.26 -1.87
N CYS A 230 36.20 2.53 -1.68
CA CYS A 230 37.12 2.96 -0.61
C CYS A 230 36.42 3.49 0.65
N LYS A 231 35.09 3.51 0.67
CA LYS A 231 34.23 3.92 1.81
C LYS A 231 34.37 5.38 2.25
N LYS A 232 35.12 6.23 1.53
CA LYS A 232 35.17 7.68 1.80
C LYS A 232 33.79 8.31 1.64
N VAL A 233 33.36 9.03 2.67
CA VAL A 233 32.06 9.73 2.76
C VAL A 233 32.18 11.16 2.18
N VAL A 234 31.13 11.63 1.52
CA VAL A 234 31.01 13.03 1.06
C VAL A 234 30.97 13.97 2.27
N GLY A 235 31.78 15.04 2.25
CA GLY A 235 31.84 16.01 3.34
C GLY A 235 32.96 15.78 4.34
N SER A 236 33.86 14.81 4.11
CA SER A 236 35.19 14.86 4.75
C SER A 236 35.98 16.06 4.20
N GLU A 237 37.05 16.51 4.89
CA GLU A 237 37.80 17.78 4.75
C GLU A 237 38.20 18.24 3.33
N ASN A 238 37.93 17.44 2.29
CA ASN A 238 37.98 17.83 0.89
C ASN A 238 36.64 17.48 0.22
N GLU A 239 36.02 18.44 -0.48
CA GLU A 239 34.76 18.28 -1.22
C GLU A 239 34.82 17.12 -2.23
N LEU A 240 34.58 15.91 -1.74
CA LEU A 240 34.73 14.69 -2.51
C LEU A 240 33.53 14.54 -3.44
N LYS A 241 33.68 14.95 -4.69
CA LYS A 241 32.65 14.75 -5.72
C LYS A 241 32.56 13.27 -6.08
N LEU A 242 31.45 12.63 -5.73
CA LEU A 242 31.17 11.26 -6.13
C LEU A 242 30.57 11.20 -7.55
N MET A 243 31.09 10.27 -8.35
CA MET A 243 30.58 9.92 -9.67
C MET A 243 29.72 8.67 -9.61
N LYS A 244 28.59 8.68 -10.31
CA LYS A 244 27.72 7.51 -10.46
C LYS A 244 28.30 6.54 -11.49
N CYS A 245 28.12 5.24 -11.27
CA CYS A 245 28.37 4.24 -12.29
C CYS A 245 27.52 4.54 -13.54
N ALA A 246 28.14 4.73 -14.70
CA ALA A 246 27.42 5.06 -15.94
C ALA A 246 26.39 4.00 -16.38
N ARG A 247 26.50 2.75 -15.88
CA ARG A 247 25.64 1.63 -16.30
C ARG A 247 24.45 1.40 -15.36
N CYS A 248 24.67 1.36 -14.04
CA CYS A 248 23.58 1.13 -13.08
C CYS A 248 23.05 2.40 -12.43
N MET A 249 23.78 3.52 -12.52
CA MET A 249 23.47 4.82 -11.90
C MET A 249 23.27 4.82 -10.37
N ILE A 250 23.50 3.69 -9.70
CA ILE A 250 23.31 3.50 -8.25
C ILE A 250 24.63 3.60 -7.50
N ALA A 251 25.65 2.84 -7.91
CA ALA A 251 26.93 2.82 -7.21
C ALA A 251 27.67 4.16 -7.39
N LEU A 252 28.24 4.66 -6.29
CA LEU A 252 28.96 5.94 -6.23
C LEU A 252 30.45 5.72 -6.01
N TYR A 253 31.28 6.50 -6.70
CA TYR A 253 32.74 6.38 -6.67
C TYR A 253 33.44 7.73 -6.57
N CYS A 254 34.52 7.82 -5.80
CA CYS A 254 35.34 9.03 -5.72
C CYS A 254 36.26 9.23 -6.94
N GLY A 255 36.28 8.29 -7.89
CA GLY A 255 37.19 8.31 -9.02
C GLY A 255 37.11 7.04 -9.87
N LYS A 256 37.62 7.12 -11.10
CA LYS A 256 37.76 5.97 -12.01
C LYS A 256 38.56 4.80 -11.40
N PRO A 257 39.66 5.02 -10.63
CA PRO A 257 40.38 3.90 -10.00
C PRO A 257 39.51 3.07 -9.04
N CYS A 258 38.69 3.75 -8.22
CA CYS A 258 37.77 3.08 -7.32
C CYS A 258 36.65 2.34 -8.06
N GLN A 259 36.15 2.90 -9.15
CA GLN A 259 35.16 2.25 -10.00
C GLN A 259 35.74 0.98 -10.65
N THR A 260 36.93 1.05 -11.25
CA THR A 260 37.57 -0.10 -11.91
C THR A 260 37.90 -1.21 -10.92
N ASN A 261 38.44 -0.88 -9.74
CA ASN A 261 38.75 -1.87 -8.71
C ASN A 261 37.48 -2.58 -8.21
N HIS A 262 36.44 -1.80 -7.87
CA HIS A 262 35.17 -2.39 -7.43
C HIS A 262 34.47 -3.18 -8.56
N TRP A 263 34.65 -2.77 -9.82
CA TRP A 263 34.16 -3.52 -10.99
C TRP A 263 34.74 -4.92 -11.04
N THR A 264 36.05 -5.07 -10.90
CA THR A 264 36.72 -6.37 -10.97
C THR A 264 36.44 -7.25 -9.77
N THR A 265 36.26 -6.67 -8.58
CA THR A 265 36.06 -7.47 -7.36
C THR A 265 34.63 -7.97 -7.20
N SER A 266 33.61 -7.13 -7.45
CA SER A 266 32.23 -7.46 -7.05
C SER A 266 31.14 -6.77 -7.88
N HIS A 267 31.37 -5.54 -8.35
CA HIS A 267 30.30 -4.76 -8.98
C HIS A 267 29.86 -5.32 -10.34
N LYS A 268 30.73 -6.00 -11.08
CA LYS A 268 30.39 -6.62 -12.38
C LYS A 268 29.14 -7.49 -12.30
N TYR A 269 28.96 -8.21 -11.20
CA TYR A 269 27.84 -9.12 -10.99
C TYR A 269 26.54 -8.37 -10.64
N CYS A 270 26.61 -7.29 -9.87
CA CYS A 270 25.42 -6.54 -9.46
C CYS A 270 25.04 -5.40 -10.43
N CYS A 271 25.92 -4.95 -11.31
CA CYS A 271 25.69 -3.78 -12.16
C CYS A 271 24.51 -3.94 -13.14
N ASN A 272 24.37 -5.12 -13.77
CA ASN A 272 23.27 -5.40 -14.71
C ASN A 272 21.93 -5.60 -14.02
N SER A 273 21.96 -6.01 -12.77
CA SER A 273 20.78 -6.42 -12.03
C SER A 273 19.89 -5.23 -11.60
N HIS A 274 20.35 -4.01 -11.87
CA HIS A 274 19.65 -2.76 -11.60
C HIS A 274 19.34 -1.91 -12.85
N SER A 275 19.95 -2.17 -14.02
CA SER A 275 19.57 -1.42 -15.24
C SER A 275 18.14 -1.75 -15.67
N VAL A 276 17.66 -2.96 -15.37
CA VAL A 276 16.26 -3.36 -15.55
C VAL A 276 15.33 -2.48 -14.71
N TYR A 277 15.70 -2.19 -13.46
CA TYR A 277 14.96 -1.28 -12.59
C TYR A 277 15.00 0.17 -13.09
N SER A 278 16.12 0.62 -13.66
CA SER A 278 16.23 1.97 -14.21
C SER A 278 15.39 2.17 -15.48
N SER A 279 15.34 1.18 -16.37
CA SER A 279 14.46 1.18 -17.55
C SER A 279 12.99 1.20 -17.14
N MET A 280 12.64 0.39 -16.14
CA MET A 280 11.30 0.33 -15.59
C MET A 280 10.87 1.67 -14.95
N ILE A 281 11.75 2.31 -14.17
CA ILE A 281 11.45 3.63 -13.58
C ILE A 281 11.32 4.71 -14.65
N SER A 282 12.09 4.67 -15.75
CA SER A 282 11.91 5.62 -16.86
C SER A 282 10.59 5.41 -17.59
N GLU A 283 10.16 4.17 -17.80
CA GLU A 283 8.86 3.86 -18.41
C GLU A 283 7.70 4.33 -17.54
N ILE A 284 7.76 4.08 -16.22
CA ILE A 284 6.74 4.55 -15.26
C ILE A 284 6.66 6.09 -15.28
N LYS A 285 7.80 6.79 -15.25
CA LYS A 285 7.84 8.25 -15.35
C LYS A 285 7.21 8.76 -16.64
N GLN A 286 7.55 8.15 -17.77
CA GLN A 286 6.98 8.52 -19.06
C GLN A 286 5.46 8.30 -19.11
N THR A 287 4.96 7.21 -18.53
CA THR A 287 3.51 6.96 -18.41
C THR A 287 2.83 7.98 -17.50
N LEU A 288 3.45 8.37 -16.39
CA LEU A 288 2.94 9.41 -15.50
C LEU A 288 2.88 10.78 -16.20
N ASP A 289 3.94 11.15 -16.92
CA ASP A 289 4.01 12.41 -17.68
C ASP A 289 2.94 12.44 -18.79
N ASN A 290 2.74 11.32 -19.49
CA ASN A 290 1.70 11.20 -20.51
C ASN A 290 0.29 11.31 -19.90
N ASN A 291 0.03 10.66 -18.76
CA ASN A 291 -1.28 10.71 -18.11
C ASN A 291 -1.59 12.08 -17.49
N ALA A 292 -0.57 12.78 -16.96
CA ALA A 292 -0.72 14.15 -16.47
C ALA A 292 -1.12 15.11 -17.60
N LYS A 293 -0.61 14.88 -18.81
CA LYS A 293 -1.01 15.65 -20.01
C LYS A 293 -2.49 15.47 -20.35
N TYR A 294 -3.00 14.23 -20.28
CA TYR A 294 -4.42 13.94 -20.55
C TYR A 294 -5.38 14.52 -19.50
N LEU A 295 -4.96 14.59 -18.23
CA LEU A 295 -5.74 15.21 -17.16
C LEU A 295 -5.86 16.74 -17.31
N PHE A 296 -4.86 17.41 -17.90
CA PHE A 296 -4.91 18.85 -18.14
C PHE A 296 -5.81 19.25 -19.32
N GLU A 297 -5.89 18.40 -20.35
CA GLU A 297 -6.78 18.63 -21.50
C GLU A 297 -8.27 18.40 -21.13
N PHE A 298 -8.57 17.56 -20.14
CA PHE A 298 -9.94 17.26 -19.72
C PHE A 298 -10.55 18.29 -18.76
N VAL A 299 -9.72 19.09 -18.08
CA VAL A 299 -10.19 20.16 -17.16
C VAL A 299 -10.44 21.49 -17.90
N SER A 300 -10.14 21.55 -19.21
CA SER A 300 -10.16 22.81 -19.96
C SER A 300 -11.36 22.98 -20.91
N THR A 301 -12.44 22.19 -20.80
CA THR A 301 -13.58 22.28 -21.74
C THR A 301 -14.91 22.75 -21.19
N ASP A 302 -15.09 22.94 -19.87
CA ASP A 302 -16.43 23.08 -19.30
C ASP A 302 -16.65 24.40 -18.51
N ASP A 303 -15.94 25.48 -18.83
CA ASP A 303 -16.23 26.83 -18.29
C ASP A 303 -16.49 27.85 -19.41
N GLU A 304 -17.50 27.57 -20.25
CA GLU A 304 -18.29 28.64 -20.89
C GLU A 304 -19.74 28.53 -20.42
N GLU A 305 -19.96 28.70 -19.11
CA GLU A 305 -21.31 28.86 -18.55
C GLU A 305 -21.56 30.33 -18.15
N GLU A 306 -22.53 30.88 -18.86
CA GLU A 306 -23.31 32.10 -18.70
C GLU A 306 -22.94 33.10 -17.58
N ASN A 307 -22.56 34.31 -18.01
CA ASN A 307 -22.68 35.54 -17.23
C ASN A 307 -24.17 35.83 -16.91
N ASP A 308 -24.64 35.40 -15.75
CA ASP A 308 -25.85 35.93 -15.11
C ASP A 308 -25.47 37.02 -14.08
N PRO A 309 -25.77 38.31 -14.34
CA PRO A 309 -25.35 39.41 -13.48
C PRO A 309 -26.25 39.68 -12.25
N GLU A 310 -27.27 38.87 -11.94
CA GLU A 310 -28.36 39.32 -11.05
C GLU A 310 -28.48 38.67 -9.65
N HIS A 311 -27.39 38.18 -9.04
CA HIS A 311 -27.43 37.77 -7.63
C HIS A 311 -26.29 38.31 -6.75
N LYS A 312 -26.42 39.59 -6.39
CA LYS A 312 -25.72 40.17 -5.23
C LYS A 312 -26.65 40.11 -4.01
N GLN A 313 -26.34 39.23 -3.06
CA GLN A 313 -26.82 39.40 -1.68
C GLN A 313 -25.63 39.46 -0.72
N GLU A 314 -25.54 40.61 -0.05
CA GLU A 314 -24.56 40.95 0.97
C GLU A 314 -24.71 40.04 2.20
N ILE A 315 -23.67 39.29 2.54
CA ILE A 315 -23.53 38.72 3.89
C ILE A 315 -22.74 39.75 4.71
N LYS A 316 -23.44 40.42 5.64
CA LYS A 316 -22.84 41.34 6.61
C LYS A 316 -22.08 40.56 7.69
N ALA A 317 -20.92 41.10 8.02
CA ALA A 317 -20.06 40.66 9.11
C ALA A 317 -20.76 40.83 10.47
N GLY A 318 -20.70 39.79 11.29
CA GLY A 318 -21.11 39.83 12.69
C GLY A 318 -20.70 38.56 13.44
N ASP A 319 -19.95 38.76 14.52
CA ASP A 319 -19.74 37.84 15.65
C ASP A 319 -18.69 36.71 15.53
N LEU A 320 -17.42 37.13 15.58
CA LEU A 320 -16.34 36.33 16.17
C LEU A 320 -16.30 36.57 17.68
N GLN A 321 -16.98 35.72 18.46
CA GLN A 321 -16.75 35.62 19.89
C GLN A 321 -15.49 34.77 20.17
N LYS A 322 -14.60 35.37 20.97
CA LYS A 322 -13.33 34.83 21.45
C LYS A 322 -13.57 33.53 22.23
N GLN A 323 -13.04 32.41 21.76
CA GLN A 323 -12.80 31.26 22.63
C GLN A 323 -11.53 31.51 23.45
N GLN A 324 -11.70 31.64 24.76
CA GLN A 324 -10.63 31.67 25.73
C GLN A 324 -9.95 30.30 25.77
N TYR A 325 -8.62 30.31 25.68
CA TYR A 325 -7.79 29.14 26.00
C TYR A 325 -7.84 28.90 27.51
N VAL A 326 -8.26 27.69 27.90
CA VAL A 326 -8.10 27.17 29.26
C VAL A 326 -6.70 26.57 29.34
N THR A 327 -5.81 27.19 30.11
CA THR A 327 -4.55 26.60 30.55
C THR A 327 -4.81 25.79 31.81
N TYR A 328 -4.32 24.54 31.85
CA TYR A 328 -4.33 23.73 33.05
C TYR A 328 -3.01 23.96 33.79
N ASP A 329 -3.11 24.51 35.00
CA ASP A 329 -2.03 24.50 35.98
C ASP A 329 -1.76 23.06 36.42
N THR A 330 -0.50 22.65 36.33
CA THR A 330 0.01 21.44 36.97
C THR A 330 0.67 21.85 38.28
N ASP A 331 -0.11 21.89 39.34
CA ASP A 331 0.41 21.94 40.71
C ASP A 331 0.70 20.51 41.18
N ASP A 332 1.99 20.31 41.51
CA ASP A 332 2.52 19.64 42.69
C ASP A 332 1.74 18.47 43.32
N ALA A 333 2.39 17.30 43.33
CA ALA A 333 2.20 16.32 44.38
C ALA A 333 3.57 15.69 44.73
N ASP A 334 3.90 15.84 46.01
CA ASP A 334 4.99 15.20 46.77
C ASP A 334 5.04 13.67 46.65
#